data_AF-A0A060BXV7-F1
#
_entry.id   AF-A0A060BXV7-F1
#
_cell.length_a   1.000
_cell.length_b   1.000
_cell.length_c   1.000
_cell.angle_alpha   90.00
_cell.angle_beta   90.00
_cell.angle_gamma   90.00
#
_symmetry.space_group_name_H-M   'P 1'
#
loop_
_entity.id
_entity.type
_entity.pdbx_description
1 polymer ?
#
loop_
_entity_poly.entity_id
_entity_poly.type
_entity_poly.pdbx_seq_one_letter_code
_entity_poly.pdbx_strand_id
1 'polypeptide(L)'
;MAWAVVLAVACMHAYAGTTAMVAATPPMGWSSWNHFGAEVTAADVRAAADALVKSGMRDAGYVYVNIDDGWQGRRDAAGNIHPNARFPDMKALADYVHARGLKLGLYT
;
A
#
# COMPACT_ATOMS: atom_id res chain seq x y z
N MET A 1 -13.34 -59.90 24.00
CA MET A 1 -12.49 -58.69 23.92
C MET A 1 -12.09 -58.50 22.46
N ALA A 2 -12.52 -57.43 21.82
CA ALA A 2 -12.04 -57.02 20.51
C ALA A 2 -11.95 -55.49 20.52
N TRP A 3 -10.74 -54.96 20.33
CA TRP A 3 -10.50 -53.52 20.21
C TRP A 3 -10.49 -53.17 18.72
N ALA A 4 -11.38 -52.28 18.31
CA ALA A 4 -11.33 -51.68 16.98
C ALA A 4 -10.35 -50.50 17.00
N VAL A 5 -9.30 -50.57 16.20
CA VAL A 5 -8.41 -49.43 15.93
C VAL A 5 -9.03 -48.62 14.81
N VAL A 6 -9.46 -47.40 15.11
CA VAL A 6 -9.89 -46.42 14.10
C VAL A 6 -8.63 -45.70 13.60
N LEU A 7 -8.26 -45.93 12.34
CA LEU A 7 -7.25 -45.11 11.67
C LEU A 7 -7.87 -43.74 11.35
N ALA A 8 -7.37 -42.68 12.00
CA ALA A 8 -7.65 -41.31 11.59
C ALA A 8 -6.83 -40.99 10.34
N VAL A 9 -7.49 -40.84 9.19
CA VAL A 9 -6.87 -40.28 7.99
C VAL A 9 -6.71 -38.78 8.21
N ALA A 10 -5.48 -38.32 8.42
CA ALA A 10 -5.17 -36.90 8.41
C ALA A 10 -5.18 -36.41 6.95
N CYS A 11 -6.24 -35.71 6.54
CA CYS A 11 -6.23 -34.93 5.31
C CYS A 11 -5.20 -33.79 5.45
N MET A 12 -4.01 -33.98 4.90
CA MET A 12 -3.05 -32.90 4.69
C MET A 12 -3.67 -31.92 3.67
N HIS A 13 -4.27 -30.85 4.17
CA HIS A 13 -4.63 -29.72 3.34
C HIS A 13 -3.33 -28.99 2.99
N ALA A 14 -2.84 -29.20 1.77
CA ALA A 14 -1.75 -28.41 1.23
C ALA A 14 -2.19 -26.94 1.22
N TYR A 15 -1.58 -26.12 2.07
CA TYR A 15 -1.79 -24.69 2.09
C TYR A 15 -1.04 -24.09 0.89
N ALA A 16 -1.68 -24.10 -0.28
CA ALA A 16 -1.18 -23.37 -1.44
C ALA A 16 -1.39 -21.88 -1.18
N GLY A 17 -0.44 -21.25 -0.50
CA GLY A 17 -0.38 -19.80 -0.41
C GLY A 17 -0.12 -19.25 -1.80
N THR A 18 -1.15 -18.76 -2.49
CA THR A 18 -0.96 -17.99 -3.72
C THR A 18 -0.34 -16.65 -3.31
N THR A 19 0.98 -16.53 -3.35
CA THR A 19 1.59 -15.21 -3.34
C THR A 19 1.08 -14.51 -4.60
N ALA A 20 0.23 -13.50 -4.43
CA ALA A 20 -0.22 -12.70 -5.57
C ALA A 20 1.01 -12.16 -6.29
N MET A 21 1.16 -12.49 -7.57
CA MET A 21 2.25 -11.96 -8.40
C MET A 21 2.13 -10.44 -8.44
N VAL A 22 3.08 -9.74 -7.81
CA VAL A 22 3.17 -8.29 -7.84
C VAL A 22 4.00 -7.87 -9.05
N ALA A 23 3.58 -6.80 -9.73
CA ALA A 23 4.31 -6.20 -10.86
C ALA A 23 4.65 -7.18 -12.00
N ALA A 24 3.70 -8.02 -12.41
CA ALA A 24 3.83 -8.87 -13.60
C ALA A 24 4.01 -8.05 -14.90
N THR A 25 3.60 -6.79 -14.90
CA THR A 25 3.93 -5.75 -15.89
C THR A 25 4.59 -4.57 -15.17
N PRO A 26 5.30 -3.67 -15.90
CA PRO A 26 5.85 -2.47 -15.29
C PRO A 26 4.78 -1.70 -14.49
N PRO A 27 5.06 -1.31 -13.24
CA PRO A 27 4.12 -0.56 -12.43
C PRO A 27 3.94 0.85 -13.01
N MET A 28 2.70 1.32 -13.07
CA MET A 28 2.35 2.63 -13.61
C MET A 28 1.64 3.45 -12.54
N GLY A 29 1.99 4.74 -12.44
CA GLY A 29 1.45 5.60 -11.40
C GLY A 29 2.03 7.00 -11.42
N TRP A 30 1.91 7.66 -10.28
CA TRP A 30 2.39 9.02 -10.01
C TRP A 30 3.35 8.99 -8.81
N SER A 31 4.35 9.88 -8.83
CA SER A 31 5.23 10.15 -7.68
C SER A 31 5.27 11.65 -7.39
N SER A 32 5.36 12.01 -6.11
CA SER A 32 5.36 13.40 -5.65
C SER A 32 6.60 14.21 -6.06
N TRP A 33 7.74 13.54 -6.27
CA TRP A 33 9.06 14.19 -6.32
C TRP A 33 9.18 15.30 -7.38
N ASN A 34 8.83 15.01 -8.63
CA ASN A 34 9.12 15.93 -9.75
C ASN A 34 8.38 17.27 -9.67
N HIS A 35 7.30 17.36 -8.89
CA HIS A 35 6.53 18.59 -8.73
C HIS A 35 6.73 19.23 -7.36
N PHE A 36 6.70 18.42 -6.29
CA PHE A 36 6.68 18.93 -4.92
C PHE A 36 8.03 18.85 -4.22
N GLY A 37 8.95 18.00 -4.69
CA GLY A 37 10.16 17.64 -3.93
C GLY A 37 9.80 17.24 -2.49
N ALA A 38 10.60 17.72 -1.53
CA ALA A 38 10.40 17.47 -0.11
C ALA A 38 9.22 18.24 0.51
N GLU A 39 8.51 19.10 -0.23
CA GLU A 39 7.42 19.95 0.27
C GLU A 39 6.02 19.33 0.11
N VAL A 40 5.92 18.08 -0.36
CA VAL A 40 4.65 17.36 -0.51
C VAL A 40 3.85 17.27 0.80
N THR A 41 2.52 17.37 0.73
CA THR A 41 1.61 17.21 1.87
C THR A 41 0.61 16.07 1.68
N ALA A 42 -0.06 15.63 2.75
CA ALA A 42 -1.17 14.68 2.63
C ALA A 42 -2.32 15.21 1.75
N ALA A 43 -2.52 16.53 1.69
CA ALA A 43 -3.54 17.14 0.82
C ALA A 43 -3.15 17.00 -0.67
N ASP A 44 -1.88 17.21 -1.01
CA ASP A 44 -1.38 17.03 -2.38
C ASP A 44 -1.53 15.59 -2.85
N VAL A 45 -1.25 14.62 -1.97
CA VAL A 45 -1.42 13.19 -2.27
C VAL A 45 -2.89 12.85 -2.50
N ARG A 46 -3.82 13.41 -1.71
CA ARG A 46 -5.26 13.25 -1.94
C ARG A 46 -5.68 13.85 -3.28
N ALA A 47 -5.20 15.04 -3.61
CA ALA A 47 -5.48 15.72 -4.87
C ALA A 47 -4.96 14.93 -6.07
N ALA A 48 -3.75 14.37 -6.00
CA ALA A 48 -3.19 13.51 -7.03
C ALA A 48 -4.02 12.23 -7.23
N ALA A 49 -4.46 11.59 -6.14
CA ALA A 49 -5.35 10.44 -6.19
C ALA A 49 -6.70 10.76 -6.86
N ASP A 50 -7.31 11.89 -6.50
CA ASP A 50 -8.56 12.35 -7.15
C ASP A 50 -8.34 12.66 -8.64
N ALA A 51 -7.21 13.27 -9.00
CA ALA A 51 -6.87 13.59 -10.38
C ALA A 51 -6.68 12.33 -11.24
N LEU A 52 -6.02 11.28 -10.73
CA LEU A 52 -5.88 10.00 -11.44
C LEU A 52 -7.23 9.34 -11.73
N VAL A 53 -8.18 9.43 -10.80
CA VAL A 53 -9.54 8.91 -10.99
C VAL A 53 -10.30 9.78 -12.01
N LYS A 54 -10.34 11.10 -11.77
CA LYS A 54 -11.14 12.04 -12.58
C LYS A 54 -10.69 12.09 -14.05
N SER A 55 -9.39 11.93 -14.31
CA SER A 55 -8.82 11.96 -15.65
C SER A 55 -8.99 10.64 -16.42
N GLY A 56 -9.41 9.54 -15.75
CA GLY A 56 -9.41 8.19 -16.33
C GLY A 56 -8.05 7.49 -16.34
N MET A 57 -6.99 8.14 -15.84
CA MET A 57 -5.64 7.55 -15.80
C MET A 57 -5.58 6.29 -14.92
N ARG A 58 -6.35 6.24 -13.82
CA ARG A 58 -6.50 5.01 -13.03
C ARG A 58 -6.98 3.86 -13.90
N ASP A 59 -8.03 4.08 -14.69
CA ASP A 59 -8.65 3.05 -15.52
C ASP A 59 -7.76 2.67 -16.71
N ALA A 60 -6.85 3.57 -17.11
CA ALA A 60 -5.76 3.28 -18.05
C ALA A 60 -4.56 2.53 -17.42
N GLY A 61 -4.60 2.21 -16.12
CA GLY A 61 -3.59 1.39 -15.43
C GLY A 61 -2.62 2.15 -14.51
N TYR A 62 -2.72 3.48 -14.40
CA TYR A 62 -1.91 4.27 -13.47
C TYR A 62 -2.47 4.19 -12.05
N VAL A 63 -2.17 3.09 -11.37
CA VAL A 63 -2.80 2.74 -10.09
C VAL A 63 -1.95 3.05 -8.86
N TYR A 64 -0.65 3.34 -9.01
CA TYR A 64 0.22 3.65 -7.88
C TYR A 64 0.27 5.16 -7.60
N VAL A 65 0.14 5.53 -6.32
CA VAL A 65 0.35 6.90 -5.80
C VAL A 65 1.50 6.82 -4.81
N ASN A 66 2.68 7.26 -5.24
CA ASN A 66 3.90 7.16 -4.45
C ASN A 66 4.21 8.47 -3.74
N ILE A 67 4.40 8.39 -2.42
CA ILE A 67 4.94 9.48 -1.61
C ILE A 67 6.45 9.30 -1.57
N ASP A 68 7.15 10.21 -2.24
CA ASP A 68 8.61 10.28 -2.26
C ASP A 68 9.14 10.95 -0.98
N ASP A 69 10.40 11.39 -0.95
CA ASP A 69 11.02 11.97 0.22
C ASP A 69 10.29 13.22 0.76
N GLY A 70 10.40 13.47 2.07
CA GLY A 70 9.77 14.61 2.76
C GLY A 70 8.53 14.29 3.60
N TRP A 71 8.13 13.02 3.72
CA TRP A 71 7.04 12.58 4.61
C TRP A 71 7.53 12.25 6.03
N GLN A 72 8.81 11.88 6.17
CA GLN A 72 9.39 11.36 7.39
C GLN A 72 9.49 12.44 8.47
N GLY A 73 9.24 12.04 9.70
CA GLY A 73 9.47 12.80 10.92
C GLY A 73 10.55 12.15 11.78
N ARG A 74 10.34 12.10 13.10
CA ARG A 74 11.28 11.49 14.04
C ARG A 74 11.04 9.99 14.17
N ARG A 75 12.06 9.26 14.61
CA ARG A 75 11.89 7.89 15.13
C ARG A 75 11.49 7.93 16.60
N ASP A 76 10.64 7.01 17.03
CA ASP A 76 10.36 6.81 18.46
C ASP A 76 11.48 6.04 19.17
N ALA A 77 11.32 5.80 20.47
CA ALA A 77 12.30 5.08 21.29
C ALA A 77 12.49 3.61 20.87
N ALA A 78 11.53 3.02 20.14
CA ALA A 78 11.63 1.68 19.58
C ALA A 78 12.23 1.68 18.16
N GLY A 79 12.55 2.85 17.60
CA GLY A 79 13.13 3.02 16.28
C GLY A 79 12.12 3.07 15.14
N ASN A 80 10.81 3.07 15.41
CA ASN A 80 9.78 3.18 14.37
C ASN A 80 9.78 4.58 13.78
N ILE A 81 9.67 4.70 12.45
CA ILE A 81 9.57 5.98 11.76
C ILE A 81 8.15 6.54 11.94
N HIS A 82 8.05 7.78 12.39
CA HIS A 82 6.79 8.52 12.42
C HIS A 82 6.76 9.57 11.31
N PRO A 83 5.58 9.87 10.74
CA PRO A 83 5.44 10.96 9.77
C PRO A 83 5.66 12.34 10.42
N ASN A 84 5.91 13.35 9.58
CA ASN A 84 5.92 14.75 10.04
C ASN A 84 4.51 15.37 10.05
N ALA A 85 4.41 16.63 10.47
CA ALA A 85 3.14 17.33 10.66
C ALA A 85 2.31 17.52 9.37
N ARG A 86 2.90 17.40 8.17
CA ARG A 86 2.18 17.45 6.89
C ARG A 86 1.45 16.14 6.58
N PHE A 87 1.76 15.08 7.32
CA PHE A 87 1.19 13.74 7.22
C PHE A 87 0.68 13.25 8.60
N PRO A 88 -0.27 13.98 9.24
CA PRO A 88 -0.67 13.71 10.62
C PRO A 88 -1.38 12.36 10.81
N ASP A 89 -1.93 11.79 9.74
CA ASP A 89 -2.59 10.48 9.76
C ASP A 89 -2.31 9.71 8.45
N MET A 90 -1.24 8.92 8.45
CA MET A 90 -0.85 8.08 7.32
C MET A 90 -1.86 6.95 7.07
N LYS A 91 -2.54 6.45 8.10
CA LYS A 91 -3.53 5.39 7.94
C LYS A 91 -4.75 5.92 7.19
N ALA A 92 -5.29 7.05 7.60
CA ALA A 92 -6.42 7.69 6.91
C ALA A 92 -6.06 8.17 5.50
N LEU A 93 -4.79 8.48 5.24
CA LEU A 93 -4.32 8.76 3.87
C LEU A 93 -4.32 7.50 3.01
N ALA A 94 -3.78 6.39 3.52
CA ALA A 94 -3.77 5.11 2.81
C ALA A 94 -5.21 4.61 2.54
N ASP A 95 -6.09 4.64 3.54
CA ASP A 95 -7.49 4.24 3.39
C ASP A 95 -8.20 5.06 2.30
N TYR A 96 -7.92 6.37 2.21
CA TYR A 96 -8.48 7.25 1.20
C TYR A 96 -8.01 6.92 -0.22
N VAL A 97 -6.72 6.60 -0.38
CA VAL A 97 -6.14 6.17 -1.66
C VAL A 97 -6.72 4.82 -2.06
N HIS A 98 -6.82 3.86 -1.13
CA HIS A 98 -7.39 2.54 -1.39
C HIS A 98 -8.87 2.59 -1.77
N ALA A 99 -9.67 3.46 -1.14
CA ALA A 99 -11.08 3.65 -1.46
C ALA A 99 -11.33 4.10 -2.92
N ARG A 100 -10.30 4.59 -3.62
CA ARG A 100 -10.34 4.99 -5.03
C ARG A 100 -9.90 3.90 -6.00
N GLY A 101 -9.55 2.72 -5.50
CA GLY A 101 -8.96 1.64 -6.30
C GLY A 101 -7.49 1.89 -6.67
N LEU A 102 -6.80 2.76 -5.93
CA LEU A 102 -5.38 3.05 -6.09
C LEU A 102 -4.56 2.33 -5.01
N LYS A 103 -3.23 2.27 -5.20
CA LYS A 103 -2.26 1.66 -4.29
C LYS A 103 -1.32 2.76 -3.78
N LEU A 104 -1.08 2.82 -2.47
CA LEU A 104 -0.14 3.79 -1.90
C LEU A 104 1.28 3.20 -1.83
N GLY A 105 2.27 3.94 -2.33
CA GLY A 105 3.70 3.64 -2.19
C GLY A 105 4.41 4.66 -1.29
N LEU A 106 5.53 4.26 -0.69
CA LEU A 106 6.27 5.08 0.29
C LEU A 106 7.79 4.91 0.10
N TYR A 107 8.53 6.02 0.18
CA TYR A 107 10.00 6.07 0.11
C TYR A 107 10.67 5.90 1.48
N THR A 108 11.85 5.24 1.53
CA THR A 108 12.74 5.13 2.71
C THR A 108 14.20 5.09 2.32
#